data_AF-A0A928VEP1-F1
#
_entry.id   AF-A0A928VEP1-F1
#
_cell.length_a   1.000
_cell.length_b   1.000
_cell.length_c   1.000
_cell.angle_alpha   90.00
_cell.angle_beta   90.00
_cell.angle_gamma   90.00
#
_symmetry.space_group_name_H-M   'P 1'
#
loop_
_entity.id
_entity.type
_entity.pdbx_description
1 polymer ?
#
loop_
_entity_poly.entity_id
_entity_poly.type
_entity_poly.pdbx_seq_one_letter_code
_entity_poly.pdbx_strand_id
1 'polypeptide(L)'
;MATQKRELESYLHHEAICEAYALNQINIAFGVPFGDFDDVPQIVAQAVHAVNGADPWGNLDEEKRRKKESAAKRYLNNTAISRMTVDRLAVADPQNEIRGWLATISQMMVAGAA
;
A
#
# COMPACT_ATOMS: atom_id res chain seq x y z
N MET A 1 -11.66 -10.24 15.41
CA MET A 1 -11.30 -8.85 15.08
C MET A 1 -10.75 -8.86 13.67
N ALA A 2 -11.31 -8.01 12.79
CA ALA A 2 -10.68 -7.69 11.51
C ALA A 2 -9.43 -6.82 11.78
N THR A 3 -8.60 -6.64 10.77
CA THR A 3 -7.33 -5.90 10.80
C THR A 3 -7.48 -4.51 11.43
N GLN A 4 -6.46 -4.02 12.17
CA GLN A 4 -6.50 -2.67 12.76
C GLN A 4 -6.33 -1.57 11.71
N LYS A 5 -5.70 -1.90 10.58
CA LYS A 5 -5.63 -1.05 9.40
C LYS A 5 -6.71 -1.41 8.38
N ARG A 6 -7.10 -0.44 7.56
CA ARG A 6 -8.15 -0.57 6.53
C ARG A 6 -7.82 -1.62 5.47
N GLU A 7 -6.56 -1.69 5.05
CA GLU A 7 -6.13 -2.61 3.99
C GLU A 7 -4.63 -2.96 4.09
N LEU A 8 -4.16 -3.93 3.29
CA LEU A 8 -2.78 -4.38 3.31
C LEU A 8 -1.80 -3.29 2.83
N GLU A 9 -2.24 -2.44 1.91
CA GLU A 9 -1.47 -1.33 1.39
C GLU A 9 -1.12 -0.30 2.48
N SER A 10 -1.90 -0.22 3.56
CA SER A 10 -1.61 0.59 4.74
C SER A 10 -0.37 0.13 5.53
N TYR A 11 0.13 -1.09 5.26
CA TYR A 11 1.37 -1.62 5.83
C TYR A 11 2.59 -1.38 4.93
N LEU A 12 2.43 -0.76 3.76
CA LEU A 12 3.54 -0.40 2.90
C LEU A 12 4.21 0.88 3.41
N HIS A 13 5.54 0.84 3.49
CA HIS A 13 6.33 2.02 3.80
C HIS A 13 6.28 3.01 2.63
N HIS A 14 6.07 4.28 2.95
CA HIS A 14 5.89 5.33 1.95
C HIS A 14 7.07 5.45 0.96
N GLU A 15 8.32 5.29 1.44
CA GLU A 15 9.49 5.25 0.55
C GLU A 15 9.48 4.06 -0.43
N ALA A 16 9.00 2.89 -0.02
CA ALA A 16 8.92 1.72 -0.90
C ALA A 16 7.96 1.98 -2.07
N ILE A 17 6.89 2.76 -1.81
CA ILE A 17 5.97 3.23 -2.85
C ILE A 17 6.67 4.22 -3.78
N CYS A 18 7.33 5.24 -3.24
CA CYS A 18 8.07 6.23 -4.02
C CYS A 18 9.11 5.58 -4.94
N GLU A 19 9.92 4.66 -4.40
CA GLU A 19 10.92 3.91 -5.16
C GLU A 19 10.32 3.06 -6.27
N ALA A 20 9.18 2.42 -6.02
CA ALA A 20 8.51 1.63 -7.03
C ALA A 20 8.09 2.50 -8.22
N TYR A 21 7.44 3.64 -7.99
CA TYR A 21 7.02 4.53 -9.07
C TYR A 21 8.17 5.22 -9.80
N ALA A 22 9.29 5.49 -9.10
CA ALA A 22 10.49 6.02 -9.72
C ALA A 22 11.05 5.11 -10.84
N LEU A 23 10.81 3.79 -10.78
CA LEU A 23 11.20 2.85 -11.84
C LEU A 23 10.52 3.16 -13.19
N ASN A 24 9.33 3.75 -13.13
CA ASN A 24 8.56 4.18 -14.29
C ASN A 24 8.72 5.68 -14.58
N GLN A 25 9.74 6.33 -14.01
CA GLN A 25 9.97 7.77 -14.12
C GLN A 25 8.82 8.63 -13.56
N ILE A 26 8.04 8.07 -12.63
CA ILE A 26 6.96 8.78 -11.94
C ILE A 26 7.49 9.19 -10.56
N ASN A 27 7.81 10.47 -10.41
CA ASN A 27 8.36 11.01 -9.17
C ASN A 27 7.23 11.49 -8.26
N ILE A 28 6.83 10.64 -7.31
CA ILE A 28 5.92 10.99 -6.22
C ILE A 28 6.70 10.99 -4.90
N ALA A 29 6.31 11.86 -3.97
CA ALA A 29 6.96 11.98 -2.67
C ALA A 29 5.91 12.00 -1.56
N PHE A 30 6.08 11.11 -0.60
CA PHE A 30 5.31 11.06 0.65
C PHE A 30 6.30 11.24 1.80
N GLY A 31 6.09 12.29 2.61
CA GLY A 31 7.01 12.67 3.69
C GLY A 31 6.74 12.00 5.03
N VAL A 32 5.61 11.29 5.14
CA VAL A 32 5.17 10.63 6.38
C VAL A 32 4.56 9.26 6.07
N PRO A 33 4.57 8.32 7.03
CA PRO A 33 3.80 7.08 6.93
C PRO A 33 2.30 7.34 6.76
N PHE A 34 1.60 6.42 6.11
CA PHE A 34 0.14 6.46 5.99
C PHE A 34 -0.52 6.12 7.33
N GLY A 35 -1.65 6.78 7.60
CA GLY A 35 -2.51 6.46 8.74
C GLY A 35 -3.21 5.11 8.56
N ASP A 36 -3.68 4.54 9.67
CA ASP A 36 -4.27 3.20 9.69
C ASP A 36 -5.53 3.06 8.82
N PHE A 37 -6.26 4.15 8.60
CA PHE A 37 -7.52 4.18 7.83
C PHE A 37 -7.43 4.97 6.53
N ASP A 38 -6.22 5.38 6.15
CA ASP A 38 -5.98 6.04 4.88
C ASP A 38 -6.30 5.08 3.72
N ASP A 39 -6.92 5.64 2.68
CA ASP A 39 -7.10 4.96 1.41
C ASP A 39 -5.81 5.05 0.60
N VAL A 40 -4.85 4.19 0.91
CA VAL A 40 -3.51 4.26 0.31
C VAL A 40 -3.56 4.15 -1.22
N PRO A 41 -4.32 3.22 -1.84
CA PRO A 41 -4.51 3.17 -3.28
C PRO A 41 -5.05 4.48 -3.86
N GLN A 42 -6.05 5.11 -3.23
CA GLN A 42 -6.60 6.37 -3.73
C GLN A 42 -5.61 7.51 -3.61
N ILE A 43 -4.93 7.65 -2.46
CA ILE A 43 -3.90 8.68 -2.24
C ILE A 43 -2.77 8.55 -3.27
N VAL A 44 -2.30 7.32 -3.49
CA VAL A 44 -1.24 7.03 -4.47
C VAL A 44 -1.73 7.31 -5.88
N ALA A 45 -2.96 6.91 -6.24
CA ALA A 45 -3.52 7.18 -7.56
C ALA A 45 -3.64 8.69 -7.84
N GLN A 46 -4.02 9.47 -6.83
CA GLN A 46 -4.06 10.94 -6.92
C GLN A 46 -2.66 11.53 -7.14
N ALA A 47 -1.67 11.11 -6.35
CA ALA A 47 -0.29 11.58 -6.48
C ALA A 47 0.31 11.25 -7.86
N VAL A 48 0.11 10.02 -8.33
CA VAL A 48 0.57 9.59 -9.66
C VAL A 48 -0.13 10.38 -10.76
N HIS A 49 -1.44 10.61 -10.63
CA HIS A 49 -2.19 11.38 -11.61
C HIS A 49 -1.78 12.86 -11.63
N ALA A 50 -1.42 13.45 -10.49
CA ALA A 50 -0.90 14.82 -10.46
C ALA A 50 0.40 14.97 -11.28
N VAL A 51 1.18 13.90 -11.43
CA VAL A 51 2.43 13.89 -12.21
C VAL A 51 2.18 13.67 -13.71
N ASN A 52 1.26 12.78 -14.08
CA ASN A 52 1.10 12.32 -15.47
C ASN A 52 -0.29 12.56 -16.10
N GLY A 53 -1.21 13.17 -15.34
CA GLY A 53 -2.57 13.45 -15.76
C GLY A 53 -2.67 14.69 -16.63
N ALA A 54 -3.55 14.62 -17.63
CA ALA A 54 -3.91 15.80 -18.43
C ALA A 54 -4.92 16.70 -17.70
N ASP A 55 -5.92 16.10 -17.04
CA ASP A 55 -6.98 16.82 -16.33
C ASP A 55 -6.72 16.85 -14.82
N PRO A 56 -7.26 17.84 -14.08
CA PRO A 56 -7.30 17.78 -12.63
C PRO A 56 -8.09 16.56 -12.12
N TRP A 57 -7.64 15.92 -11.04
CA TRP A 57 -8.33 14.75 -10.43
C TRP A 57 -9.82 15.02 -10.17
N GLY A 58 -10.14 16.24 -9.72
CA GLY A 58 -11.50 16.73 -9.45
C GLY A 58 -12.44 16.69 -10.66
N ASN A 59 -11.89 16.70 -11.88
CA ASN A 59 -12.65 16.70 -13.13
C ASN A 59 -12.81 15.31 -13.74
N LEU A 60 -12.12 14.30 -13.21
CA LEU A 60 -12.30 12.92 -13.64
C LEU A 60 -13.67 12.39 -13.19
N ASP A 61 -14.33 11.66 -14.08
CA ASP A 61 -15.47 10.84 -13.72
C ASP A 61 -15.08 9.72 -12.76
N GLU A 62 -16.08 9.21 -12.04
CA GLU A 62 -15.90 8.19 -11.00
C GLU A 62 -15.29 6.90 -11.57
N GLU A 63 -15.64 6.52 -12.80
CA GLU A 63 -15.12 5.31 -13.42
C GLU A 63 -13.61 5.41 -13.68
N LYS A 64 -13.14 6.57 -14.16
CA LYS A 64 -11.71 6.85 -14.37
C LYS A 64 -10.94 6.87 -13.05
N ARG A 65 -11.50 7.47 -12.00
CA ARG A 65 -10.89 7.48 -10.66
C ARG A 65 -10.73 6.05 -10.15
N ARG A 66 -11.79 5.26 -10.17
CA ARG A 66 -11.78 3.85 -9.75
C ARG A 66 -10.78 3.00 -10.55
N LYS A 67 -10.68 3.23 -11.87
CA LYS A 67 -9.67 2.58 -12.73
C LYS A 67 -8.24 2.92 -12.30
N LYS A 68 -7.97 4.20 -11.99
CA LYS A 68 -6.65 4.66 -11.52
C LYS A 68 -6.31 4.09 -10.14
N GLU A 69 -7.25 4.10 -9.21
CA GLU A 69 -7.11 3.49 -7.89
C GLU A 69 -6.81 1.99 -7.99
N SER A 70 -7.58 1.26 -8.80
CA SER A 70 -7.35 -0.18 -9.04
C SER A 70 -5.97 -0.46 -9.64
N ALA A 71 -5.50 0.43 -10.53
CA ALA A 71 -4.16 0.33 -11.11
C ALA A 71 -3.07 0.59 -10.06
N ALA A 72 -3.27 1.60 -9.19
CA ALA A 72 -2.38 1.88 -8.08
C ALA A 72 -2.32 0.70 -7.11
N LYS A 73 -3.46 0.17 -6.67
CA LYS A 73 -3.57 -1.02 -5.81
C LYS A 73 -2.79 -2.21 -6.38
N ARG A 74 -3.01 -2.51 -7.66
CA ARG A 74 -2.29 -3.60 -8.35
C ARG A 74 -0.78 -3.33 -8.38
N TYR A 75 -0.35 -2.10 -8.62
CA TYR A 75 1.07 -1.78 -8.68
C TYR A 75 1.75 -1.86 -7.31
N LEU A 76 1.07 -1.38 -6.26
CA LEU A 76 1.50 -1.48 -4.87
C LEU A 76 1.76 -2.94 -4.48
N ASN A 77 0.78 -3.81 -4.72
CA ASN A 77 0.85 -5.22 -4.32
C ASN A 77 1.85 -6.05 -5.13
N ASN A 78 2.23 -5.63 -6.33
CA ASN A 78 3.19 -6.38 -7.16
C ASN A 78 4.61 -5.80 -7.12
N THR A 79 4.74 -4.48 -6.97
CA THR A 79 6.02 -3.78 -7.13
C THR A 79 6.48 -3.12 -5.85
N ALA A 80 5.64 -2.34 -5.17
CA ALA A 80 6.04 -1.67 -3.93
C ALA A 80 6.37 -2.69 -2.82
N ILE A 81 5.65 -3.81 -2.76
CA ILE A 81 5.94 -4.88 -1.82
C ILE A 81 7.37 -5.43 -1.96
N SER A 82 7.92 -5.50 -3.19
CA SER A 82 9.28 -5.99 -3.44
C SER A 82 10.37 -5.06 -2.90
N ARG A 83 9.99 -3.82 -2.55
CA ARG A 83 10.86 -2.80 -1.96
C ARG A 83 10.68 -2.71 -0.44
N MET A 84 9.82 -3.53 0.14
CA MET A 84 9.70 -3.63 1.59
C MET A 84 10.89 -4.39 2.16
N THR A 85 11.39 -3.88 3.28
CA THR A 85 12.40 -4.53 4.11
C THR A 85 11.83 -4.77 5.50
N VAL A 86 12.55 -5.54 6.32
CA VAL A 86 12.20 -5.74 7.72
C VAL A 86 12.11 -4.40 8.47
N ASP A 87 13.06 -3.50 8.24
CA ASP A 87 13.10 -2.19 8.91
C ASP A 87 11.91 -1.31 8.47
N ARG A 88 11.61 -1.31 7.17
CA ARG A 88 10.45 -0.59 6.62
C ARG A 88 9.12 -1.12 7.18
N LEU A 89 9.01 -2.44 7.31
CA LEU A 89 7.85 -3.06 7.92
C LEU A 89 7.74 -2.70 9.41
N ALA A 90 8.85 -2.66 10.16
CA ALA A 90 8.82 -2.27 11.57
C ALA A 90 8.35 -0.81 11.78
N VAL A 91 8.57 0.08 10.82
CA VAL A 91 8.05 1.45 10.84
C VAL A 91 6.56 1.49 10.49
N ALA A 92 6.12 0.74 9.47
CA ALA A 92 4.72 0.74 9.02
C ALA A 92 3.78 -0.11 9.91
N ASP A 93 4.33 -1.12 10.57
CA ASP A 93 3.67 -2.09 11.46
C ASP A 93 4.40 -2.20 12.81
N PRO A 94 4.41 -1.14 13.64
CA PRO A 94 5.14 -1.15 14.91
C PRO A 94 4.56 -2.14 15.92
N GLN A 95 3.28 -2.52 15.77
CA GLN A 95 2.62 -3.55 16.58
C GLN A 95 2.89 -4.98 16.07
N ASN A 96 3.61 -5.13 14.96
CA ASN A 96 3.99 -6.41 14.38
C ASN A 96 2.78 -7.31 14.07
N GLU A 97 1.67 -6.69 13.68
CA GLU A 97 0.37 -7.32 13.44
C GLU A 97 0.43 -8.32 12.28
N ILE A 98 1.09 -7.98 11.18
CA ILE A 98 1.26 -8.86 10.02
C ILE A 98 2.01 -10.11 10.42
N ARG A 99 3.11 -9.98 11.18
CA ARG A 99 3.87 -11.15 11.64
C ARG A 99 3.09 -11.96 12.67
N GLY A 100 2.33 -11.28 13.53
CA GLY A 100 1.43 -11.91 14.49
C GLY A 100 0.45 -12.85 13.78
N TRP A 101 -0.21 -12.37 12.72
CA TRP A 101 -1.12 -13.20 11.93
C TRP A 101 -0.45 -14.38 11.26
N LEU A 102 0.71 -14.16 10.62
CA LEU A 102 1.45 -15.25 9.99
C LEU A 102 1.85 -16.33 11.00
N ALA A 103 2.25 -15.93 12.21
CA ALA A 103 2.54 -16.85 13.30
C ALA A 103 1.29 -17.61 13.78
N THR A 104 0.15 -16.93 13.96
CA THR A 104 -1.13 -17.57 14.32
C THR A 104 -1.57 -18.58 13.26
N ILE A 105 -1.51 -18.21 11.97
CA ILE A 105 -1.86 -19.11 10.87
C ILE A 105 -0.96 -20.35 10.88
N SER A 106 0.35 -20.16 11.07
CA SER A 106 1.31 -21.27 11.15
C SER A 106 0.97 -22.22 12.31
N GLN A 107 0.64 -21.68 13.49
CA GLN A 107 0.23 -22.49 14.65
C GLN A 107 -1.04 -23.29 14.38
N MET A 108 -2.04 -22.69 13.72
CA MET A 108 -3.29 -23.37 13.37
C MET A 108 -3.06 -24.51 12.37
N MET A 109 -2.15 -24.33 11.40
CA MET A 109 -1.80 -25.38 10.44
C MET A 109 -1.10 -26.58 11.11
N VAL A 110 -0.26 -26.32 12.11
CA VAL A 110 0.41 -27.39 12.87
C VAL A 110 -0.57 -28.10 13.80
N ALA A 111 -1.46 -27.36 14.47
CA ALA A 111 -2.44 -27.92 15.41
C ALA A 111 -3.56 -28.73 14.73
N GLY A 112 -3.92 -28.41 13.48
CA GLY A 112 -4.90 -29.17 12.69
C GLY A 112 -4.33 -30.40 11.98
N ALA A 113 -3.01 -30.60 12.03
CA ALA A 113 -2.32 -31.77 11.46
C ALA A 113 -1.97 -32.84 12.52
N ALA A 114 -2.32 -32.60 13.80
CA ALA A 114 -2.18 -33.52 14.93
C ALA A 114 -3.55 -34.04 15.37
#